data_AF-A0AA97M296-F1
#
_entry.id   AF-A0AA97M296-F1
#
_cell.length_a   1.000
_cell.length_b   1.000
_cell.length_c   1.000
_cell.angle_alpha   90.00
_cell.angle_beta   90.00
_cell.angle_gamma   90.00
#
_symmetry.space_group_name_H-M   'P 1'
#
loop_
_entity.id
_entity.type
_entity.pdbx_description
1 polymer ?
#
loop_
_entity_poly.entity_id
_entity_poly.type
_entity_poly.pdbx_seq_one_letter_code
_entity_poly.pdbx_strand_id
1 'polypeptide(L)'
;MREATFAEIKAIARRHLVDHGPEGVSLRAIAREMGMTAPALYRYFSSLNDLLLSLQADLFAELSAHITDASAQVPDDDVDGRVLTSLRAFRSWARTNRAEFALLFGPRGPHHLSGPHEGVALREGQRFAATFLTLFDRLLAEDRVPLPDSASFSPELRRQLDLFAECAGFGGENATEGALRVLTACWVRLYGLVCMEVFQNMAFAVDDMEPLFEAELRDLLTSIGVRYRPPGR
;
A
#
# COMPACT_ATOMS: atom_id res chain seq x y z
N MET A 1 9.05 -29.82 0.50
CA MET A 1 7.90 -30.27 -0.31
C MET A 1 6.63 -29.48 0.00
N ARG A 2 6.13 -29.46 1.25
CA ARG A 2 4.89 -28.72 1.60
C ARG A 2 4.94 -27.21 1.33
N GLU A 3 6.04 -26.56 1.69
CA GLU A 3 6.25 -25.12 1.47
C GLU A 3 6.33 -24.75 -0.02
N ALA A 4 6.98 -25.59 -0.83
CA ALA A 4 6.99 -25.43 -2.28
C ALA A 4 5.58 -25.51 -2.88
N THR A 5 4.73 -26.42 -2.39
CA THR A 5 3.32 -26.49 -2.81
C THR A 5 2.53 -25.25 -2.38
N PHE A 6 2.77 -24.70 -1.19
CA PHE A 6 2.16 -23.43 -0.77
C PHE A 6 2.52 -22.28 -1.73
N ALA A 7 3.80 -22.16 -2.08
CA ALA A 7 4.29 -21.15 -3.00
C ALA A 7 3.69 -21.33 -4.41
N GLU A 8 3.62 -22.57 -4.90
CA GLU A 8 3.02 -22.88 -6.21
C GLU A 8 1.53 -22.53 -6.26
N ILE A 9 0.76 -22.85 -5.22
CA ILE A 9 -0.65 -22.45 -5.10
C ILE A 9 -0.81 -20.93 -5.20
N LYS A 10 0.00 -20.17 -4.46
CA LYS A 10 -0.03 -18.69 -4.48
C LYS A 10 0.40 -18.12 -5.83
N ALA A 11 1.39 -18.72 -6.48
CA ALA A 11 1.84 -18.31 -7.82
C ALA A 11 0.74 -18.50 -8.88
N ILE A 12 0.03 -19.63 -8.85
CA ILE A 12 -1.12 -19.88 -9.73
C ILE A 12 -2.26 -18.91 -9.40
N ALA A 13 -2.54 -18.67 -8.12
CA ALA A 13 -3.58 -17.73 -7.69
C ALA A 13 -3.29 -16.30 -8.18
N ARG A 14 -2.04 -15.83 -8.05
CA ARG A 14 -1.61 -14.51 -8.57
C ARG A 14 -1.75 -14.44 -10.09
N ARG A 15 -1.38 -15.50 -10.82
CA ARG A 15 -1.59 -15.55 -12.27
C ARG A 15 -3.08 -15.47 -12.64
N HIS A 16 -3.95 -16.24 -11.98
CA HIS A 16 -5.40 -16.16 -12.23
C HIS A 16 -5.94 -14.76 -11.91
N LEU A 17 -5.44 -14.11 -10.85
CA LEU A 17 -5.77 -12.72 -10.51
C LEU A 17 -5.37 -11.76 -11.63
N VAL A 18 -4.17 -11.89 -12.18
CA VAL A 18 -3.67 -11.03 -13.27
C VAL A 18 -4.43 -11.27 -14.57
N ASP A 19 -4.65 -12.54 -14.94
CA ASP A 19 -5.24 -12.91 -16.23
C ASP A 19 -6.76 -12.71 -16.27
N HIS A 20 -7.44 -12.83 -15.12
CA HIS A 20 -8.91 -12.92 -15.05
C HIS A 20 -9.54 -12.01 -13.99
N GLY A 21 -8.75 -11.21 -13.27
CA GLY A 21 -9.23 -10.37 -12.18
C GLY A 21 -9.63 -11.15 -10.92
N PRO A 22 -10.09 -10.46 -9.87
CA PRO A 22 -10.42 -11.07 -8.58
C PRO A 22 -11.47 -12.18 -8.67
N GLU A 23 -12.47 -12.04 -9.55
CA GLU A 23 -13.54 -13.02 -9.74
C GLU A 23 -13.05 -14.32 -10.41
N GLY A 24 -11.91 -14.26 -11.11
CA GLY A 24 -11.30 -15.41 -11.77
C GLY A 24 -10.52 -16.35 -10.85
N VAL A 25 -10.22 -15.93 -9.61
CA VAL A 25 -9.45 -16.74 -8.66
C VAL A 25 -10.34 -17.80 -8.01
N SER A 26 -10.06 -19.07 -8.26
CA SER A 26 -10.85 -20.19 -7.72
C SER A 26 -9.97 -21.34 -7.26
N LEU A 27 -10.18 -21.81 -6.04
CA LEU A 27 -9.53 -23.03 -5.52
C LEU A 27 -9.75 -24.24 -6.45
N ARG A 28 -10.91 -24.34 -7.12
CA ARG A 28 -11.17 -25.45 -8.05
C ARG A 28 -10.34 -25.33 -9.33
N ALA A 29 -10.20 -24.11 -9.86
CA ALA A 29 -9.39 -23.86 -11.04
C ALA A 29 -7.91 -24.11 -10.75
N ILE A 30 -7.42 -23.63 -9.60
CA ILE A 30 -6.05 -23.86 -9.11
C ILE A 30 -5.79 -25.36 -8.93
N ALA A 31 -6.68 -26.09 -8.23
CA ALA A 31 -6.51 -27.52 -8.02
C ALA A 31 -6.42 -28.29 -9.35
N ARG A 32 -7.28 -27.96 -10.32
CA ARG A 32 -7.26 -28.58 -11.66
C ARG A 32 -5.94 -28.31 -12.38
N GLU A 33 -5.43 -27.08 -12.31
CA GLU A 33 -4.15 -26.73 -12.93
C GLU A 33 -2.97 -27.48 -12.30
N MET A 34 -2.99 -27.66 -10.97
CA MET A 34 -1.96 -28.42 -10.25
C MET A 34 -2.08 -29.95 -10.42
N GLY A 35 -3.08 -30.45 -11.15
CA GLY A 35 -3.39 -31.88 -11.18
C GLY A 35 -3.82 -32.45 -9.82
N MET A 36 -4.32 -31.59 -8.92
CA MET A 36 -4.79 -31.93 -7.58
C MET A 36 -6.32 -32.04 -7.53
N THR A 37 -6.83 -32.77 -6.54
CA THR A 37 -8.27 -32.72 -6.22
C THR A 37 -8.58 -31.50 -5.36
N ALA A 38 -9.81 -30.97 -5.45
CA ALA A 38 -10.21 -29.84 -4.61
C ALA A 38 -10.04 -30.12 -3.10
N PRO A 39 -10.39 -31.30 -2.55
CA PRO A 39 -10.11 -31.64 -1.14
C PRO A 39 -8.62 -31.60 -0.78
N ALA A 40 -7.72 -31.89 -1.72
CA ALA A 40 -6.28 -31.83 -1.47
C ALA A 40 -5.79 -30.39 -1.27
N LEU A 41 -6.37 -29.43 -2.00
CA LEU A 41 -6.06 -28.01 -1.89
C LEU A 41 -6.51 -27.42 -0.55
N TYR A 42 -7.66 -27.88 -0.02
CA TYR A 42 -8.18 -27.44 1.29
C TYR A 42 -7.28 -27.80 2.48
N ARG A 43 -6.31 -28.71 2.31
CA ARG A 43 -5.29 -29.01 3.33
C ARG A 43 -4.19 -27.95 3.43
N TYR A 44 -4.11 -27.06 2.45
CA TYR A 44 -3.17 -25.93 2.39
C TYR A 44 -3.88 -24.65 2.77
N PHE A 45 -5.02 -24.36 2.16
CA PHE A 45 -5.82 -23.18 2.45
C PHE A 45 -7.24 -23.57 2.80
N SER A 46 -7.70 -23.11 3.96
CA SER A 46 -9.03 -23.43 4.49
C SER A 46 -10.18 -22.86 3.65
N SER A 47 -9.91 -21.80 2.89
CA SER A 47 -10.87 -21.13 2.01
C SER A 47 -10.16 -20.32 0.93
N LEU A 48 -10.93 -19.79 -0.03
CA LEU A 48 -10.42 -18.80 -0.98
C LEU A 48 -9.97 -17.52 -0.26
N ASN A 49 -10.71 -17.07 0.76
CA ASN A 49 -10.33 -15.90 1.56
C ASN A 49 -8.98 -16.09 2.25
N ASP A 50 -8.75 -17.28 2.81
CA ASP A 50 -7.49 -17.64 3.46
C ASP A 50 -6.30 -17.61 2.47
N LEU A 51 -6.52 -18.12 1.24
CA LEU A 51 -5.54 -18.01 0.15
C LEU A 51 -5.28 -16.55 -0.24
N LEU A 52 -6.32 -15.74 -0.40
CA LEU A 52 -6.20 -14.33 -0.76
C LEU A 52 -5.50 -13.53 0.34
N LEU A 53 -5.75 -13.80 1.61
CA LEU A 53 -5.04 -13.19 2.74
C LEU A 53 -3.55 -13.56 2.73
N SER A 54 -3.23 -14.83 2.46
CA SER A 54 -1.85 -15.27 2.32
C SER A 54 -1.15 -14.59 1.13
N LEU A 55 -1.85 -14.42 0.01
CA LEU A 55 -1.35 -13.68 -1.15
C LEU A 55 -1.18 -12.18 -0.86
N GLN A 56 -2.12 -11.55 -0.14
CA GLN A 56 -1.99 -10.15 0.29
C GLN A 56 -0.74 -9.93 1.14
N ALA A 57 -0.42 -10.86 2.05
CA ALA A 57 0.80 -10.79 2.85
C ALA A 57 2.06 -10.77 1.97
N ASP A 58 2.16 -11.67 0.99
CA ASP A 58 3.28 -11.70 0.05
C ASP A 58 3.38 -10.40 -0.77
N LEU A 59 2.25 -9.88 -1.23
CA LEU A 59 2.19 -8.66 -2.05
C LEU A 59 2.58 -7.41 -1.25
N PHE A 60 2.15 -7.29 0.00
CA PHE A 60 2.62 -6.22 0.88
C PHE A 60 4.11 -6.32 1.16
N ALA A 61 4.64 -7.52 1.37
CA ALA A 61 6.07 -7.73 1.56
C ALA A 61 6.87 -7.34 0.30
N GLU A 62 6.40 -7.74 -0.88
CA GLU A 62 6.99 -7.37 -2.18
C GLU A 62 6.97 -5.85 -2.40
N LEU A 63 5.82 -5.21 -2.19
CA LEU A 63 5.68 -3.76 -2.33
C LEU A 63 6.58 -3.00 -1.35
N SER A 64 6.64 -3.44 -0.10
CA SER A 64 7.50 -2.84 0.93
C SER A 64 8.98 -2.95 0.55
N ALA A 65 9.40 -4.11 0.04
CA ALA A 65 10.75 -4.32 -0.47
C ALA A 65 11.04 -3.40 -1.65
N HIS A 66 10.13 -3.33 -2.63
CA HIS A 66 10.28 -2.45 -3.80
C HIS A 66 10.50 -0.97 -3.41
N ILE A 67 9.72 -0.47 -2.45
CA ILE A 67 9.85 0.90 -1.93
C ILE A 67 11.16 1.09 -1.16
N THR A 68 11.49 0.14 -0.29
CA THR A 68 12.69 0.22 0.57
C THR A 68 13.96 0.15 -0.26
N ASP A 69 14.02 -0.74 -1.25
CA ASP A 69 15.17 -0.91 -2.14
C ASP A 69 15.41 0.35 -2.97
N ALA A 70 14.33 0.99 -3.47
CA ALA A 70 14.43 2.25 -4.18
C ALA A 70 14.92 3.38 -3.26
N SER A 71 14.35 3.50 -2.07
CA SER A 71 14.74 4.50 -1.06
C SER A 71 16.21 4.32 -0.61
N ALA A 72 16.69 3.08 -0.52
CA ALA A 72 18.07 2.78 -0.13
C ALA A 72 19.13 3.24 -1.14
N GLN A 73 18.74 3.52 -2.39
CA GLN A 73 19.65 4.11 -3.39
C GLN A 73 19.92 5.61 -3.15
N VAL A 74 19.15 6.24 -2.25
CA VAL A 74 19.32 7.64 -1.86
C VAL A 74 20.14 7.71 -0.56
N PRO A 75 21.05 8.69 -0.40
CA PRO A 75 21.77 8.89 0.86
C PRO A 75 20.84 8.90 2.07
N ASP A 76 21.30 8.36 3.20
CA ASP A 76 20.44 8.26 4.39
C ASP A 76 20.04 9.62 4.94
N ASP A 77 20.94 10.60 4.90
CA ASP A 77 20.70 11.98 5.34
C ASP A 77 19.78 12.79 4.41
N ASP A 78 19.49 12.29 3.21
CA ASP A 78 18.60 12.94 2.23
C ASP A 78 17.14 12.46 2.37
N VAL A 79 16.50 12.84 3.48
CA VAL A 79 15.09 12.48 3.79
C VAL A 79 14.15 12.92 2.67
N ASP A 80 14.36 14.12 2.09
CA ASP A 80 13.61 14.64 0.95
C ASP A 80 13.64 13.67 -0.24
N GLY A 81 14.85 13.26 -0.64
CA GLY A 81 15.06 12.35 -1.76
C GLY A 81 14.44 10.98 -1.50
N ARG A 82 14.52 10.50 -0.25
CA ARG A 82 13.92 9.21 0.16
C ARG A 82 12.40 9.24 0.09
N VAL A 83 11.76 10.31 0.56
CA VAL A 83 10.30 10.48 0.48
C VAL A 83 9.83 10.51 -0.98
N LEU A 84 10.48 11.32 -1.82
CA LEU A 84 10.17 11.39 -3.26
C LEU A 84 10.32 10.03 -3.94
N THR A 85 11.42 9.34 -3.66
CA THR A 85 11.73 8.04 -4.28
C THR A 85 10.75 6.96 -3.84
N SER A 86 10.41 6.91 -2.55
CA SER A 86 9.44 5.95 -2.01
C SER A 86 8.05 6.13 -2.63
N LEU A 87 7.57 7.37 -2.78
CA LEU A 87 6.26 7.67 -3.37
C LEU A 87 6.21 7.34 -4.87
N ARG A 88 7.29 7.61 -5.61
CA ARG A 88 7.43 7.22 -7.02
C ARG A 88 7.50 5.71 -7.18
N ALA A 89 8.23 5.02 -6.30
CA ALA A 89 8.31 3.55 -6.30
C ALA A 89 6.93 2.92 -6.03
N PHE A 90 6.17 3.46 -5.08
CA PHE A 90 4.79 3.02 -4.83
C PHE A 90 3.90 3.15 -6.09
N ARG A 91 3.92 4.32 -6.75
CA ARG A 91 3.19 4.50 -8.02
C ARG A 91 3.66 3.51 -9.10
N SER A 92 4.98 3.37 -9.28
CA SER A 92 5.56 2.50 -10.29
C SER A 92 5.12 1.05 -10.12
N TRP A 93 5.18 0.54 -8.88
CA TRP A 93 4.69 -0.80 -8.56
C TRP A 93 3.19 -0.93 -8.81
N ALA A 94 2.39 0.04 -8.36
CA ALA A 94 0.94 0.04 -8.52
C ALA A 94 0.52 0.01 -10.01
N ARG A 95 1.20 0.78 -10.86
CA ARG A 95 0.94 0.83 -12.31
C ARG A 95 1.33 -0.45 -13.03
N THR A 96 2.39 -1.10 -12.58
CA THR A 96 2.90 -2.35 -13.18
C THR A 96 2.13 -3.58 -12.71
N ASN A 97 1.58 -3.55 -11.50
CA ASN A 97 0.88 -4.67 -10.84
C ASN A 97 -0.59 -4.31 -10.56
N ARG A 98 -1.36 -3.92 -11.59
CA ARG A 98 -2.71 -3.36 -11.40
C ARG A 98 -3.69 -4.31 -10.70
N ALA A 99 -3.64 -5.60 -11.04
CA ALA A 99 -4.55 -6.60 -10.48
C ALA A 99 -4.21 -6.89 -9.00
N GLU A 100 -2.91 -6.95 -8.69
CA GLU A 100 -2.40 -7.06 -7.32
C GLU A 100 -2.70 -5.81 -6.50
N PHE A 101 -2.55 -4.62 -7.07
CA PHE A 101 -2.94 -3.37 -6.45
C PHE A 101 -4.44 -3.37 -6.12
N ALA A 102 -5.29 -3.85 -7.03
CA ALA A 102 -6.73 -4.00 -6.77
C ALA A 102 -7.01 -4.95 -5.59
N LEU A 103 -6.23 -6.02 -5.42
CA LEU A 103 -6.38 -6.94 -4.29
C LEU A 103 -5.95 -6.30 -2.94
N LEU A 104 -4.92 -5.45 -2.95
CA LEU A 104 -4.42 -4.77 -1.74
C LEU A 104 -5.26 -3.54 -1.35
N PHE A 105 -5.64 -2.75 -2.35
CA PHE A 105 -6.08 -1.35 -2.22
C PHE A 105 -7.41 -1.07 -2.95
N GLY A 106 -7.93 -2.03 -3.70
CA GLY A 106 -9.21 -1.89 -4.39
C GLY A 106 -10.42 -1.91 -3.46
N PRO A 107 -11.62 -1.73 -4.03
CA PRO A 107 -12.86 -1.83 -3.28
C PRO A 107 -12.92 -3.16 -2.54
N ARG A 108 -13.16 -3.11 -1.23
CA ARG A 108 -13.45 -4.32 -0.47
C ARG A 108 -14.84 -4.81 -0.89
N GLY A 109 -14.95 -6.08 -1.23
CA GLY A 109 -16.25 -6.72 -1.44
C GLY A 109 -17.12 -6.64 -0.18
N PRO A 110 -18.40 -7.04 -0.26
CA PRO A 110 -19.36 -6.93 0.86
C PRO A 110 -18.95 -7.74 2.10
N HIS A 111 -17.96 -8.61 1.99
CA HIS A 111 -17.46 -9.45 3.06
C HIS A 111 -15.99 -9.13 3.33
N HIS A 112 -15.68 -8.87 4.60
CA HIS A 112 -14.30 -8.80 5.06
C HIS A 112 -13.64 -10.17 4.84
N LEU A 113 -12.44 -10.18 4.24
CA LEU A 113 -11.64 -11.39 4.18
C LEU A 113 -11.34 -11.85 5.60
N SER A 114 -11.59 -13.11 5.89
CA SER A 114 -11.32 -13.73 7.18
C SER A 114 -10.71 -15.09 6.97
N GLY A 115 -9.80 -15.48 7.87
CA GLY A 115 -9.13 -16.76 7.80
C GLY A 115 -7.83 -16.81 8.61
N PRO A 116 -7.20 -17.99 8.68
CA PRO A 116 -5.94 -18.20 9.40
C PRO A 116 -4.82 -17.19 9.09
N HIS A 117 -4.74 -16.69 7.85
CA HIS A 117 -3.70 -15.73 7.44
C HIS A 117 -4.04 -14.25 7.69
N GLU A 118 -5.19 -13.93 8.30
CA GLU A 118 -5.63 -12.54 8.52
C GLU A 118 -4.60 -11.72 9.32
N GLY A 119 -4.10 -12.28 10.44
CA GLY A 119 -3.09 -11.60 11.25
C GLY A 119 -1.74 -11.44 10.55
N VAL A 120 -1.39 -12.31 9.59
CA VAL A 120 -0.16 -12.20 8.81
C VAL A 120 -0.30 -11.06 7.79
N ALA A 121 -1.42 -11.04 7.05
CA ALA A 121 -1.73 -9.99 6.08
C ALA A 121 -1.75 -8.61 6.74
N LEU A 122 -2.36 -8.50 7.93
CA LEU A 122 -2.38 -7.27 8.71
C LEU A 122 -0.98 -6.78 9.06
N ARG A 123 -0.10 -7.67 9.56
CA ARG A 123 1.28 -7.30 9.92
C ARG A 123 2.10 -6.85 8.72
N GLU A 124 1.97 -7.50 7.57
CA GLU A 124 2.67 -7.07 6.36
C GLU A 124 2.10 -5.74 5.83
N GLY A 125 0.80 -5.50 5.95
CA GLY A 125 0.20 -4.18 5.69
C GLY A 125 0.73 -3.07 6.62
N GLN A 126 0.95 -3.38 7.90
CA GLN A 126 1.59 -2.45 8.85
C GLN A 126 3.07 -2.20 8.52
N ARG A 127 3.81 -3.22 8.06
CA ARG A 127 5.20 -3.05 7.58
C ARG A 127 5.26 -2.16 6.35
N PHE A 128 4.30 -2.30 5.44
CA PHE A 128 4.14 -1.39 4.33
C PHE A 128 3.90 0.05 4.81
N ALA A 129 2.96 0.27 5.73
CA ALA A 129 2.73 1.60 6.30
C ALA A 129 4.00 2.17 6.95
N ALA A 130 4.74 1.35 7.70
CA ALA A 130 5.97 1.75 8.37
C ALA A 130 7.01 2.35 7.42
N THR A 131 7.08 1.90 6.15
CA THR A 131 8.01 2.48 5.14
C THR A 131 7.82 3.99 4.96
N PHE A 132 6.58 4.48 5.04
CA PHE A 132 6.26 5.90 4.94
C PHE A 132 6.23 6.59 6.30
N LEU A 133 5.71 5.92 7.33
CA LEU A 133 5.62 6.49 8.68
C LEU A 133 7.01 6.81 9.26
N THR A 134 8.00 5.95 9.05
CA THR A 134 9.38 6.21 9.48
C THR A 134 9.99 7.41 8.75
N LEU A 135 9.70 7.58 7.45
CA LEU A 135 10.16 8.77 6.72
C LEU A 135 9.44 10.04 7.18
N PHE A 136 8.15 9.95 7.47
CA PHE A 136 7.38 11.08 7.99
C PHE A 136 7.84 11.49 9.40
N ASP A 137 8.13 10.55 10.28
CA ASP A 137 8.71 10.82 11.60
C ASP A 137 10.05 11.56 11.50
N ARG A 138 10.92 11.14 10.56
CA ARG A 138 12.18 11.83 10.27
C ARG A 138 11.96 13.25 9.75
N LEU A 139 10.94 13.48 8.91
CA LEU A 139 10.57 14.83 8.47
C LEU A 139 10.09 15.71 9.63
N LEU A 140 9.31 15.15 10.55
CA LEU A 140 8.83 15.88 11.74
C LEU A 140 9.98 16.29 12.65
N ALA A 141 10.99 15.42 12.80
CA ALA A 141 12.20 15.71 13.59
C ALA A 141 13.04 16.88 13.04
N GLU A 142 12.85 17.28 11.78
CA GLU A 142 13.50 18.45 11.17
C GLU A 142 12.76 19.77 11.46
N ASP A 143 11.62 19.73 12.15
CA ASP A 143 10.82 20.88 12.61
C ASP A 143 10.44 21.89 11.51
N ARG A 144 10.29 21.39 10.28
CA ARG A 144 9.91 22.20 9.10
C ARG A 144 8.51 21.91 8.56
N VAL A 145 7.86 20.86 9.07
CA VAL A 145 6.51 20.49 8.64
C VAL A 145 5.52 21.44 9.30
N PRO A 146 4.78 22.28 8.57
CA PRO A 146 3.76 23.13 9.15
C PRO A 146 2.61 22.27 9.69
N LEU A 147 2.46 22.24 11.01
CA LEU A 147 1.41 21.48 11.67
C LEU A 147 0.19 22.37 11.99
N PRO A 148 -1.03 21.95 11.62
CA PRO A 148 -2.25 22.63 12.05
C PRO A 148 -2.41 22.56 13.57
N ASP A 149 -2.96 23.63 14.16
CA ASP A 149 -3.30 23.66 15.59
C ASP A 149 -4.43 22.68 15.90
N SER A 150 -4.13 21.66 16.70
CA SER A 150 -5.08 20.61 17.04
C SER A 150 -6.19 21.08 17.99
N ALA A 151 -6.05 22.24 18.64
CA ALA A 151 -7.12 22.86 19.41
C ALA A 151 -8.33 23.21 18.52
N SER A 152 -8.10 23.46 17.22
CA SER A 152 -9.15 23.74 16.24
C SER A 152 -9.94 22.50 15.80
N PHE A 153 -9.50 21.29 16.15
CA PHE A 153 -10.14 20.06 15.71
C PHE A 153 -11.38 19.71 16.55
N SER A 154 -12.39 19.17 15.88
CA SER A 154 -13.54 18.60 16.58
C SER A 154 -13.12 17.35 17.37
N PRO A 155 -13.79 17.03 18.50
CA PRO A 155 -13.52 15.80 19.24
C PRO A 155 -13.63 14.53 18.40
N GLU A 156 -14.56 14.51 17.45
CA GLU A 156 -14.73 13.37 16.55
C GLU A 156 -13.55 13.22 15.59
N LEU A 157 -13.01 14.32 15.05
CA LEU A 157 -11.83 14.25 14.19
C LEU A 157 -10.61 13.72 14.96
N ARG A 158 -10.37 14.22 16.18
CA ARG A 158 -9.28 13.75 17.05
C ARG A 158 -9.36 12.24 17.27
N ARG A 159 -10.54 11.75 17.64
CA ARG A 159 -10.81 10.31 17.80
C ARG A 159 -10.47 9.49 16.55
N GLN A 160 -10.77 10.00 15.36
CA GLN A 160 -10.44 9.30 14.10
C GLN A 160 -8.93 9.30 13.82
N LEU A 161 -8.23 10.37 14.16
CA LEU A 161 -6.77 10.46 14.02
C LEU A 161 -6.07 9.50 14.99
N ASP A 162 -6.54 9.40 16.23
CA ASP A 162 -6.03 8.45 17.22
C ASP A 162 -6.22 7.00 16.76
N LEU A 163 -7.42 6.66 16.28
CA LEU A 163 -7.70 5.34 15.72
C LEU A 163 -6.81 5.02 14.51
N PHE A 164 -6.57 6.00 13.64
CA PHE A 164 -5.66 5.83 12.52
C PHE A 164 -4.24 5.55 13.01
N ALA A 165 -3.74 6.30 14.00
CA ALA A 165 -2.42 6.10 14.59
C ALA A 165 -2.27 4.68 15.17
N GLU A 166 -3.26 4.22 15.94
CA GLU A 166 -3.29 2.87 16.51
C GLU A 166 -3.27 1.78 15.43
N CYS A 167 -4.13 1.88 14.41
CA CYS A 167 -4.20 0.88 13.34
C CYS A 167 -2.93 0.86 12.48
N ALA A 168 -2.37 2.03 12.17
CA ALA A 168 -1.16 2.17 11.38
C ALA A 168 0.11 1.81 12.15
N GLY A 169 0.04 1.70 13.49
CA GLY A 169 1.20 1.49 14.35
C GLY A 169 2.10 2.73 14.44
N PHE A 170 1.54 3.93 14.24
CA PHE A 170 2.26 5.19 14.36
C PHE A 170 2.10 5.74 15.78
N GLY A 171 3.21 6.02 16.46
CA GLY A 171 3.21 6.53 17.83
C GLY A 171 4.52 7.24 18.16
N GLY A 172 4.69 7.61 19.43
CA GLY A 172 5.84 8.37 19.90
C GLY A 172 5.56 9.88 20.03
N GLU A 173 6.57 10.65 20.38
CA GLU A 173 6.44 12.08 20.71
C GLU A 173 5.96 12.92 19.52
N ASN A 174 6.33 12.54 18.30
CA ASN A 174 5.97 13.25 17.08
C ASN A 174 4.57 12.91 16.56
N ALA A 175 3.90 11.88 17.09
CA ALA A 175 2.59 11.42 16.64
C ALA A 175 1.44 12.30 17.17
N THR A 176 1.58 13.62 17.04
CA THR A 176 0.55 14.59 17.43
C THR A 176 -0.63 14.56 16.47
N GLU A 177 -1.80 15.00 16.92
CA GLU A 177 -3.00 15.12 16.07
C GLU A 177 -2.74 16.02 14.85
N GLY A 178 -1.95 17.08 14.99
CA GLY A 178 -1.53 17.94 13.88
C GLY A 178 -0.73 17.17 12.83
N ALA A 179 0.24 16.36 13.27
CA ALA A 179 1.04 15.50 12.40
C ALA A 179 0.18 14.42 11.72
N LEU A 180 -0.70 13.75 12.47
CA LEU A 180 -1.66 12.77 11.95
C LEU A 180 -2.59 13.39 10.90
N ARG A 181 -3.04 14.63 11.12
CA ARG A 181 -3.88 15.37 10.17
C ARG A 181 -3.16 15.66 8.85
N VAL A 182 -1.87 16.01 8.90
CA VAL A 182 -1.02 16.23 7.71
C VAL A 182 -0.76 14.91 7.00
N LEU A 183 -0.37 13.87 7.72
CA LEU A 183 -0.10 12.53 7.19
C LEU A 183 -1.32 11.96 6.46
N THR A 184 -2.49 12.00 7.10
CA THR A 184 -3.75 11.50 6.51
C THR A 184 -4.16 12.31 5.28
N ALA A 185 -3.97 13.64 5.27
CA ALA A 185 -4.21 14.46 4.07
C ALA A 185 -3.29 14.07 2.91
N CYS A 186 -1.99 13.90 3.18
CA CYS A 186 -1.01 13.48 2.19
C CYS A 186 -1.36 12.12 1.60
N TRP A 187 -1.63 11.16 2.47
CA TRP A 187 -2.00 9.80 2.08
C TRP A 187 -3.26 9.77 1.22
N VAL A 188 -4.36 10.41 1.65
CA VAL A 188 -5.62 10.41 0.90
C VAL A 188 -5.48 11.02 -0.49
N ARG A 189 -4.71 12.12 -0.63
CA ARG A 189 -4.48 12.77 -1.93
C ARG A 189 -3.66 11.89 -2.87
N LEU A 190 -2.51 11.38 -2.40
CA LEU A 190 -1.63 10.55 -3.22
C LEU A 190 -2.26 9.20 -3.56
N TYR A 191 -2.85 8.54 -2.58
CA TYR A 191 -3.55 7.28 -2.76
C TYR A 191 -4.72 7.44 -3.74
N GLY A 192 -5.51 8.51 -3.59
CA GLY A 192 -6.61 8.82 -4.51
C GLY A 192 -6.12 8.97 -5.95
N LEU A 193 -4.99 9.64 -6.16
CA LEU A 193 -4.40 9.82 -7.47
C LEU A 193 -3.91 8.51 -8.09
N VAL A 194 -3.21 7.67 -7.32
CA VAL A 194 -2.77 6.35 -7.77
C VAL A 194 -3.96 5.43 -8.07
N CYS A 195 -5.02 5.47 -7.26
CA CYS A 195 -6.26 4.74 -7.53
C CYS A 195 -6.93 5.22 -8.82
N MET A 196 -6.99 6.53 -9.07
CA MET A 196 -7.55 7.08 -10.32
C MET A 196 -6.78 6.61 -11.55
N GLU A 197 -5.46 6.51 -11.45
CA GLU A 197 -4.60 6.00 -12.51
C GLU A 197 -4.76 4.48 -12.71
N VAL A 198 -4.63 3.69 -11.64
CA VAL A 198 -4.64 2.22 -11.72
C VAL A 198 -6.01 1.69 -12.15
N PHE A 199 -7.09 2.27 -11.64
CA PHE A 199 -8.46 1.90 -12.02
C PHE A 199 -8.96 2.63 -13.27
N GLN A 200 -8.09 3.40 -13.93
CA GLN A 200 -8.38 4.06 -15.21
C GLN A 200 -9.58 5.03 -15.19
N ASN A 201 -9.90 5.60 -14.02
CA ASN A 201 -11.01 6.54 -13.86
C ASN A 201 -10.83 7.83 -14.69
N MET A 202 -9.60 8.14 -15.09
CA MET A 202 -9.23 9.33 -15.87
C MET A 202 -8.94 9.04 -17.36
N ALA A 203 -9.08 7.79 -17.82
CA ALA A 203 -8.69 7.39 -19.18
C ALA A 203 -9.50 8.10 -20.29
N PHE A 204 -10.62 8.76 -19.96
CA PHE A 204 -11.40 9.56 -20.89
C PHE A 204 -10.78 10.93 -21.20
N ALA A 205 -9.87 11.43 -20.36
CA ALA A 205 -9.32 12.78 -20.43
C ALA A 205 -7.78 12.84 -20.37
N VAL A 206 -7.13 11.80 -19.86
CA VAL A 206 -5.68 11.76 -19.63
C VAL A 206 -5.12 10.45 -20.18
N ASP A 207 -4.19 10.55 -21.12
CA ASP A 207 -3.47 9.42 -21.73
C ASP A 207 -2.24 9.01 -20.90
N ASP A 208 -1.54 9.98 -20.32
CA ASP A 208 -0.46 9.77 -19.35
C ASP A 208 -0.70 10.55 -18.05
N MET A 209 -0.82 9.81 -16.94
CA MET A 209 -1.04 10.38 -15.60
C MET A 209 0.24 10.90 -14.95
N GLU A 210 1.43 10.64 -15.52
CA GLU A 210 2.70 11.02 -14.91
C GLU A 210 2.87 12.54 -14.70
N PRO A 211 2.56 13.42 -15.67
CA PRO A 211 2.68 14.85 -15.45
C PRO A 211 1.77 15.37 -14.33
N LEU A 212 0.55 14.82 -14.23
CA LEU A 212 -0.40 15.18 -13.18
C LEU A 212 0.04 14.65 -11.81
N PHE A 213 0.56 13.41 -11.77
CA PHE A 213 1.16 12.85 -10.57
C PHE A 213 2.32 13.69 -10.04
N GLU A 214 3.25 14.08 -10.91
CA GLU A 214 4.42 14.87 -10.52
C GLU A 214 4.06 16.30 -10.09
N ALA A 215 3.01 16.89 -10.69
CA ALA A 215 2.48 18.18 -10.26
C ALA A 215 1.85 18.10 -8.85
N GLU A 216 0.96 17.14 -8.61
CA GLU A 216 0.35 16.95 -7.29
C GLU A 216 1.37 16.55 -6.22
N LEU A 217 2.33 15.70 -6.58
CA LEU A 217 3.42 15.31 -5.68
C LEU A 217 4.26 16.53 -5.28
N ARG A 218 4.59 17.41 -6.24
CA ARG A 218 5.30 18.67 -5.95
C ARG A 218 4.51 19.55 -4.99
N ASP A 219 3.25 19.80 -5.29
CA ASP A 219 2.42 20.71 -4.49
C ASP A 219 2.22 20.18 -3.07
N LEU A 220 1.94 18.89 -2.94
CA LEU A 220 1.78 18.23 -1.65
C LEU A 220 3.08 18.27 -0.84
N LEU A 221 4.19 17.82 -1.41
CA LEU A 221 5.45 17.71 -0.67
C LEU A 221 6.02 19.08 -0.30
N THR A 222 5.92 20.06 -1.19
CA THR A 222 6.33 21.45 -0.89
C THR A 222 5.49 22.03 0.26
N SER A 223 4.20 21.68 0.35
CA SER A 223 3.34 22.15 1.45
C SER A 223 3.74 21.61 2.82
N ILE A 224 4.47 20.49 2.88
CA ILE A 224 5.00 19.91 4.12
C ILE A 224 6.51 20.15 4.28
N GLY A 225 7.06 21.13 3.53
CA GLY A 225 8.45 21.55 3.65
C GLY A 225 9.46 20.71 2.87
N VAL A 226 9.05 19.64 2.18
CA VAL A 226 9.93 18.75 1.42
C VAL A 226 10.44 19.43 0.14
N ARG A 227 11.75 19.39 -0.11
CA ARG A 227 12.35 19.96 -1.33
C ARG A 227 12.11 19.04 -2.52
N TYR A 228 11.16 19.42 -3.36
CA TYR A 228 10.84 18.67 -4.58
C TYR A 228 12.01 18.64 -5.57
N ARG A 229 12.27 17.46 -6.16
CA ARG A 229 13.21 17.28 -7.27
C ARG A 229 12.53 16.47 -8.37
N PRO A 230 12.56 16.90 -9.64
CA PRO A 230 11.98 16.14 -10.75
C PRO A 230 12.68 14.76 -10.89
N PRO A 231 12.01 13.77 -11.51
CA PRO A 231 12.65 12.49 -11.80
C PRO A 231 13.89 12.68 -12.69
N GLY A 232 14.93 11.88 -12.47
CA GLY A 232 16.11 11.86 -13.33
C GLY A 232 15.74 11.43 -14.74
N ARG A 233 16.29 12.11 -15.76
CA ARG A 233 16.16 11.71 -17.17
C ARG A 233 16.99 10.48 -17.48
#